data_AF-A0A1Q8RIA4-F1
#
_entry.id   AF-A0A1Q8RIA4-F1
#
_cell.length_a   1.000
_cell.length_b   1.000
_cell.length_c   1.000
_cell.angle_alpha   90.00
_cell.angle_beta   90.00
_cell.angle_gamma   90.00
#
_symmetry.space_group_name_H-M   'P 1'
#
loop_
_entity.id
_entity.type
_entity.pdbx_description
1 polymer ?
#
loop_
_entity_poly.entity_id
_entity_poly.type
_entity_poly.pdbx_seq_one_letter_code
_entity_poly.pdbx_strand_id
1 'polypeptide(L)'
;MFYAIIAILLLMYYIFIAPKTVKNTMNMISVVAVVAFLMVLAGMTFIRIMQSPPEIFVGIGMIAVGYCALKDVLQLTVRPKNKKNHN
;
A
#
# COMPACT_ATOMS: atom_id res chain seq x y z
N MET A 1 27.63 24.61 13.32
CA MET A 1 27.04 25.89 12.85
C MET A 1 27.37 26.16 11.38
N PHE A 2 28.64 26.24 11.01
CA PHE A 2 29.08 26.50 9.63
C PHE A 2 28.59 25.48 8.58
N TYR A 3 28.70 24.17 8.86
CA TYR A 3 28.28 23.12 7.92
C TYR A 3 26.77 23.10 7.64
N ALA A 4 25.95 23.46 8.62
CA ALA A 4 24.49 23.55 8.44
C ALA A 4 24.13 24.69 7.48
N ILE A 5 24.84 25.82 7.57
CA ILE A 5 24.67 26.96 6.67
C ILE A 5 25.07 26.58 5.24
N ILE A 6 26.19 25.86 5.07
CA ILE A 6 26.63 25.37 3.75
C ILE A 6 25.61 24.40 3.15
N ALA A 7 25.09 23.47 3.95
CA ALA A 7 24.08 22.52 3.49
C ALA A 7 22.80 23.23 3.02
N ILE A 8 22.34 24.24 3.76
CA ILE A 8 21.18 25.07 3.38
C ILE A 8 21.45 25.88 2.11
N LEU A 9 22.65 26.45 1.94
CA LEU A 9 23.02 27.15 0.71
C LEU A 9 23.00 26.21 -0.50
N LEU A 10 23.54 24.98 -0.35
CA LEU A 10 23.51 23.97 -1.41
C LEU A 10 22.08 23.53 -1.76
N LEU A 11 21.22 23.40 -0.75
CA LEU A 11 19.83 23.00 -0.93
C LEU A 11 19.03 24.10 -1.64
N MET A 12 19.24 25.36 -1.27
CA MET A 12 18.69 26.52 -1.98
C MET A 12 19.22 26.61 -3.42
N TYR A 13 20.53 26.44 -3.63
CA TYR A 13 21.12 26.42 -4.97
C TYR A 13 20.46 25.35 -5.87
N TYR A 14 20.25 24.15 -5.33
CA TYR A 14 19.62 23.05 -6.06
C TYR A 14 18.17 23.34 -6.44
N ILE A 15 17.37 23.92 -5.54
CA ILE A 15 15.96 24.25 -5.80
C ILE A 15 15.83 25.37 -6.83
N PHE A 16 16.60 26.45 -6.66
CA PHE A 16 16.40 27.71 -7.39
C PHE A 16 17.22 27.86 -8.68
N ILE A 17 18.47 27.37 -8.71
CA ILE A 17 19.44 27.74 -9.76
C ILE A 17 20.01 26.55 -10.54
N ALA A 18 19.89 25.31 -10.03
CA ALA A 18 20.51 24.17 -10.68
C ALA A 18 20.04 23.98 -12.15
N PRO A 19 20.98 23.74 -13.08
CA PRO A 19 20.66 23.55 -14.48
C PRO A 19 19.82 22.29 -14.67
N LYS A 20 19.01 22.27 -15.74
CA LYS A 20 18.03 21.21 -16.02
C LYS A 20 18.65 19.81 -16.00
N THR A 21 19.90 19.67 -16.46
CA THR A 21 20.65 18.42 -16.46
C THR A 21 20.90 17.87 -15.05
N VAL A 22 21.32 18.73 -14.11
CA VAL A 22 21.59 18.33 -12.72
C VAL A 22 20.28 17.97 -12.00
N LYS A 23 19.22 18.75 -12.23
CA LYS A 23 17.88 18.46 -11.70
C LYS A 23 17.34 17.14 -12.22
N ASN A 24 17.59 16.81 -13.50
CA ASN A 24 17.15 15.54 -14.08
C ASN A 24 17.91 14.35 -13.49
N THR A 25 19.23 14.45 -13.33
CA THR A 25 20.04 13.41 -12.69
C THR A 25 19.61 13.18 -11.24
N MET A 26 19.42 14.24 -10.46
CA MET A 26 18.96 14.13 -9.07
C MET A 26 17.52 13.59 -8.97
N ASN A 27 16.64 13.92 -9.91
CA ASN A 27 15.30 13.33 -9.97
C ASN A 27 15.35 11.83 -10.30
N MET A 28 16.24 11.41 -11.19
CA MET A 28 16.42 9.99 -11.48
C MET A 28 16.97 9.25 -10.26
N ILE A 29 17.95 9.84 -9.56
CA ILE A 29 18.50 9.30 -8.31
C ILE A 29 17.42 9.24 -7.22
N SER A 30 16.59 10.28 -7.06
CA SER A 30 15.53 10.29 -6.06
C SER A 30 14.46 9.23 -6.35
N VAL A 31 14.07 9.05 -7.61
CA VAL A 31 13.14 7.98 -8.02
C VAL A 31 13.73 6.62 -7.71
N VAL A 32 15.00 6.36 -8.07
CA VAL A 32 15.67 5.09 -7.76
C VAL A 32 15.76 4.87 -6.25
N ALA A 33 16.09 5.90 -5.47
CA ALA A 33 16.15 5.83 -4.01
C ALA A 33 14.77 5.50 -3.40
N VAL A 34 13.70 6.14 -3.88
CA VAL A 34 12.33 5.85 -3.44
C VAL A 34 11.93 4.42 -3.81
N VAL A 35 12.23 3.97 -5.03
CA VAL A 35 11.94 2.60 -5.47
C VAL A 35 12.69 1.57 -4.61
N ALA A 36 13.98 1.78 -4.36
CA ALA A 36 14.77 0.91 -3.49
C ALA A 36 14.22 0.88 -2.06
N PHE A 37 13.85 2.05 -1.52
CA PHE A 37 13.26 2.15 -0.19
C PHE A 37 11.92 1.41 -0.09
N LEU A 38 11.05 1.57 -1.10
CA LEU A 38 9.79 0.83 -1.20
C LEU A 38 10.03 -0.68 -1.30
N MET A 39 11.04 -1.11 -2.04
CA MET A 39 11.39 -2.52 -2.18
C MET A 39 11.81 -3.14 -0.83
N VAL A 40 12.63 -2.41 -0.06
CA VAL A 40 13.03 -2.83 1.29
C VAL A 40 11.84 -2.86 2.25
N LEU A 41 10.99 -1.83 2.23
CA LEU A 41 9.77 -1.79 3.03
C LEU A 41 8.82 -2.95 2.70
N ALA A 42 8.62 -3.25 1.43
CA ALA A 42 7.79 -4.37 0.98
C ALA A 42 8.35 -5.71 1.49
N GLY A 43 9.66 -5.92 1.38
CA GLY A 43 10.34 -7.10 1.91
C GLY A 43 10.19 -7.24 3.43
N MET A 44 10.44 -6.15 4.18
CA MET A 44 10.25 -6.14 5.63
C MET A 44 8.80 -6.40 6.03
N THR A 45 7.85 -5.79 5.31
CA THR A 45 6.41 -5.97 5.56
C THR A 45 5.99 -7.41 5.34
N PHE A 46 6.46 -8.05 4.26
CA PHE A 46 6.16 -9.45 3.99
C PHE A 46 6.66 -10.38 5.10
N ILE A 47 7.90 -10.17 5.56
CA ILE A 47 8.47 -10.95 6.67
C ILE A 47 7.70 -10.69 7.97
N ARG A 48 7.34 -9.43 8.24
CA ARG A 48 6.53 -9.05 9.41
C ARG A 48 5.13 -9.65 9.39
N ILE A 49 4.53 -9.78 8.20
CA ILE A 49 3.24 -10.46 8.03
C ILE A 49 3.37 -11.95 8.33
N MET A 50 4.42 -12.62 7.85
CA MET A 50 4.65 -14.05 8.16
C MET A 50 4.98 -14.30 9.63
N GLN A 51 5.64 -13.36 10.30
CA GLN A 51 5.91 -13.40 11.74
C GLN A 51 4.73 -12.90 12.59
N SER A 52 3.67 -12.38 11.97
CA SER A 52 2.54 -11.84 12.72
C SER A 52 1.76 -12.97 13.40
N PRO A 53 1.18 -12.72 14.59
CA PRO A 53 0.46 -13.73 15.32
C PRO A 53 -0.68 -14.33 14.47
N PRO A 54 -0.88 -15.66 14.48
CA PRO A 54 -1.86 -16.34 13.64
C PRO A 54 -3.29 -15.84 13.86
N GLU A 55 -3.57 -15.19 15.00
CA GLU A 55 -4.83 -14.55 15.34
C GLU A 55 -5.27 -13.50 14.29
N ILE A 56 -4.33 -12.76 13.68
CA ILE A 56 -4.68 -11.78 12.64
C ILE A 56 -5.14 -12.48 11.35
N PHE A 57 -4.47 -13.56 10.96
CA PHE A 57 -4.88 -14.37 9.80
C PHE A 57 -6.24 -15.04 10.03
N VAL A 58 -6.46 -15.60 11.22
CA VAL A 58 -7.74 -16.21 11.60
C VAL A 58 -8.85 -15.17 11.64
N GLY A 59 -8.57 -13.97 12.17
CA GLY A 59 -9.53 -12.86 12.19
C GLY A 59 -9.97 -12.43 10.79
N ILE A 60 -9.03 -12.31 9.84
CA ILE A 60 -9.36 -12.02 8.42
C ILE A 60 -10.22 -13.15 7.83
N GLY A 61 -9.89 -14.41 8.13
CA GLY A 61 -10.70 -15.57 7.72
C GLY A 61 -12.12 -15.52 8.26
N MET A 62 -12.30 -15.22 9.55
CA MET A 62 -13.62 -15.07 10.17
C MET A 62 -14.44 -13.93 9.55
N ILE A 63 -13.81 -12.80 9.22
CA ILE A 63 -14.47 -11.68 8.54
C ILE A 63 -14.97 -12.11 7.15
N ALA A 64 -14.16 -12.84 6.39
CA ALA A 64 -14.56 -13.34 5.07
C ALA A 64 -15.74 -14.33 5.15
N VAL A 65 -15.70 -15.24 6.13
CA VAL A 65 -16.81 -16.18 6.40
C VAL A 65 -18.07 -15.43 6.83
N GLY A 66 -17.95 -14.44 7.71
CA GLY A 66 -19.07 -13.60 8.15
C GLY A 66 -19.69 -12.82 6.99
N TYR A 67 -18.88 -12.27 6.07
CA TYR A 67 -19.38 -11.61 4.86
C TYR A 67 -20.11 -12.59 3.94
N CYS A 68 -19.59 -13.81 3.77
CA CYS A 68 -20.24 -14.84 2.98
C CYS A 68 -21.59 -15.25 3.59
N ALA A 69 -21.65 -15.44 4.90
CA ALA A 69 -22.87 -15.77 5.62
C ALA A 69 -23.92 -14.65 5.52
N LEU A 70 -23.51 -13.38 5.65
CA LEU A 70 -24.41 -12.24 5.46
C LEU A 70 -24.94 -12.16 4.03
N LYS A 71 -24.08 -12.40 3.03
CA LYS A 71 -24.49 -12.44 1.62
C LYS A 71 -25.49 -13.56 1.35
N ASP A 72 -25.28 -14.74 1.94
CA ASP A 72 -26.18 -15.89 1.81
C ASP A 72 -27.55 -15.63 2.46
N VAL A 73 -27.57 -15.07 3.66
CA VAL A 73 -28.82 -14.64 4.35
C VAL A 73 -29.56 -13.59 3.52
N LEU A 74 -28.86 -12.61 2.94
CA LEU A 74 -29.45 -11.62 2.04
C LEU A 74 -30.05 -12.26 0.78
N GLN A 75 -29.39 -13.27 0.19
CA GLN A 75 -29.92 -13.98 -0.98
C GLN A 75 -31.18 -14.79 -0.66
N LEU A 76 -31.36 -15.25 0.58
CA LEU A 76 -32.58 -15.92 1.04
C LEU A 76 -33.74 -14.95 1.23
N THR A 77 -33.50 -13.73 1.74
CA THR A 77 -34.54 -12.70 1.89
C THR A 77 -35.05 -12.17 0.54
N VAL A 78 -34.26 -12.23 -0.53
CA VAL A 78 -34.58 -11.62 -1.84
C VAL A 78 -35.19 -12.62 -2.84
N ARG A 79 -35.51 -13.86 -2.45
CA ARG A 79 -36.17 -14.85 -3.35
C ARG A 79 -37.71 -14.75 -3.27
N PRO A 80 -38.42 -14.09 -4.22
CA PRO A 80 -39.83 -14.33 -4.39
C PRO A 80 -40.04 -15.74 -4.97
N LYS A 81 -40.92 -16.48 -4.31
CA LYS A 81 -41.46 -17.80 -4.67
C LYS A 81 -41.92 -17.84 -6.14
N ASN A 82 -41.10 -18.34 -7.06
CA ASN A 82 -41.60 -18.80 -8.36
C ASN A 82 -40.73 -19.88 -9.00
N LYS A 83 -41.11 -21.15 -8.82
CA LYS A 83 -41.20 -22.19 -9.86
C LYS A 83 -41.64 -23.50 -9.21
N LYS A 84 -42.95 -23.72 -9.19
CA LYS A 84 -43.54 -25.06 -9.30
C LYS A 84 -44.53 -24.99 -10.45
N ASN A 85 -44.02 -25.28 -11.64
CA ASN A 85 -44.85 -25.74 -12.73
C ASN A 85 -43.98 -26.68 -13.58
N HIS A 86 -44.11 -27.97 -13.33
CA HIS A 86 -43.78 -29.01 -14.30
C HIS A 86 -44.57 -30.29 -13.96
N ASN A 87 -45.37 -30.71 -14.94
CA ASN A 87 -46.27 -31.86 -15.04
C ASN A 87 -47.48 -31.91 -14.12
#